data_AF-A0AAV0YA80-F1
#
_entry.id   AF-A0AAV0YA80-F1
#
_cell.length_a   1.000
_cell.length_b   1.000
_cell.length_c   1.000
_cell.angle_alpha   90.00
_cell.angle_beta   90.00
_cell.angle_gamma   90.00
#
_symmetry.space_group_name_H-M   'P 1'
#
loop_
_entity.id
_entity.type
_entity.pdbx_description
1 polymer ?
#
loop_
_entity_poly.entity_id
_entity_poly.type
_entity_poly.pdbx_seq_one_letter_code
_entity_poly.pdbx_strand_id
1 'polypeptide(L)'
;MSYVFMVRAENSYGLSVPSALSAVVETSGTNTIITQQSLEEARERFGTKVIDFKELFPVSSTSVRVIWDVLSSAEWVEGIYVRFRDLSGGSQIYNMMTVMMNNGEPKSYTLANLRKYNKYDFFLVPFICRV
;
A
#
# COMPACT_ATOMS: atom_id res chain seq x y z
N MET A 1 -16.52 2.44 -33.26
CA MET A 1 -18.00 2.41 -33.45
C MET A 1 -18.55 3.71 -32.91
N SER A 2 -19.54 4.31 -33.55
CA SER A 2 -20.14 5.59 -33.11
C SER A 2 -21.50 5.37 -32.44
N TYR A 3 -21.77 6.12 -31.38
CA TYR A 3 -22.97 6.04 -30.55
C TYR A 3 -23.57 7.44 -30.35
N VAL A 4 -24.90 7.48 -30.25
CA VAL A 4 -25.66 8.66 -29.88
C VAL A 4 -26.65 8.24 -28.82
N PHE A 5 -26.84 9.08 -27.80
CA PHE A 5 -27.68 8.80 -26.65
C PHE A 5 -28.90 9.73 -26.64
N MET A 6 -30.04 9.17 -26.22
CA MET A 6 -31.29 9.89 -26.03
C MET A 6 -31.90 9.42 -24.70
N VAL A 7 -32.33 10.35 -23.86
CA VAL A 7 -32.84 10.05 -22.52
C VAL A 7 -34.35 10.29 -22.47
N ARG A 8 -35.08 9.41 -21.78
CA ARG A 8 -36.50 9.55 -21.43
C ARG A 8 -36.66 9.25 -19.95
N ALA A 9 -37.54 9.98 -19.28
CA ALA A 9 -37.95 9.68 -17.92
C ALA A 9 -39.17 8.75 -17.95
N GLU A 10 -39.18 7.71 -17.12
CA GLU A 10 -40.32 6.81 -16.95
C GLU A 10 -40.91 7.01 -15.55
N ASN A 11 -42.24 7.11 -15.46
CA ASN A 11 -42.97 7.13 -14.20
C ASN A 11 -44.23 6.26 -14.28
N SER A 12 -45.01 6.19 -13.20
CA SER A 12 -46.25 5.41 -13.11
C SER A 12 -47.35 5.80 -14.12
N TYR A 13 -47.16 6.92 -14.83
CA TYR A 13 -48.06 7.42 -15.88
C TYR A 13 -47.49 7.25 -17.30
N GLY A 14 -46.28 6.68 -17.44
CA GLY A 14 -45.65 6.34 -18.72
C GLY A 14 -44.31 7.04 -18.95
N LEU A 15 -43.89 7.08 -20.22
CA LEU A 15 -42.62 7.66 -20.67
C LEU A 15 -42.78 9.12 -21.07
N SER A 16 -41.83 9.95 -20.66
CA SER A 16 -41.73 11.35 -21.05
C SER A 16 -41.34 11.50 -22.53
N VAL A 17 -41.51 12.71 -23.06
CA VAL A 17 -40.95 13.08 -24.36
C VAL A 17 -39.43 12.88 -24.36
N PRO A 18 -38.85 12.43 -25.50
CA PRO A 18 -37.41 12.29 -25.64
C PRO A 18 -36.66 13.61 -25.50
N SER A 19 -35.50 13.54 -24.85
CA SER A 19 -34.53 14.64 -24.82
C SER A 19 -33.93 14.89 -26.21
N ALA A 20 -33.26 16.04 -26.37
CA ALA A 20 -32.37 16.25 -27.50
C ALA A 20 -31.29 15.15 -27.56
N LEU A 21 -30.91 14.77 -28.78
CA LEU A 21 -29.87 13.78 -29.03
C LEU A 21 -28.52 14.30 -28.56
N SER A 22 -27.69 13.43 -27.98
CA SER A 22 -26.31 13.76 -27.66
C SER A 22 -25.48 14.00 -28.93
N ALA A 23 -24.33 14.65 -28.78
CA ALA A 23 -23.30 14.61 -29.82
C ALA A 23 -22.90 13.15 -30.12
N VAL A 24 -22.42 12.91 -31.34
CA VAL A 24 -21.90 11.59 -31.75
C VAL A 24 -20.63 11.30 -30.96
N VAL A 25 -20.60 10.19 -30.23
CA VAL A 25 -19.45 9.73 -29.45
C VAL A 25 -18.88 8.49 -30.09
N GLU A 26 -17.58 8.47 -30.33
CA GLU A 26 -16.88 7.30 -30.84
C GLU A 26 -16.26 6.50 -29.70
N THR A 27 -16.45 5.18 -29.71
CA THR A 27 -15.72 4.28 -28.81
C THR A 27 -14.35 3.99 -29.41
N SER A 28 -13.37 4.86 -29.16
CA SER A 28 -11.97 4.45 -29.23
C SER A 28 -11.73 3.52 -28.04
N GLY A 29 -11.48 2.23 -28.32
CA GLY A 29 -10.95 1.33 -27.29
C GLY A 29 -9.72 2.01 -26.68
N THR A 30 -9.66 2.07 -25.35
CA THR A 30 -8.51 2.60 -24.62
C THR A 30 -7.29 1.76 -25.00
N ASN A 31 -6.60 2.17 -26.06
CA ASN A 31 -5.23 1.76 -26.29
C ASN A 31 -4.40 2.55 -25.28
N THR A 32 -4.51 2.16 -24.00
CA THR A 32 -3.43 2.37 -23.05
C THR A 32 -2.26 1.55 -23.53
N ILE A 33 -1.53 2.09 -24.52
CA ILE A 33 -0.17 1.69 -24.78
C ILE A 33 0.58 2.18 -23.54
N ILE A 34 0.55 1.38 -22.48
CA ILE A 34 1.50 1.51 -21.38
C ILE A 34 2.83 1.13 -22.02
N THR A 35 3.53 2.11 -22.56
CA THR A 35 4.88 1.93 -23.08
C THR A 35 5.73 1.32 -21.96
N GLN A 36 6.50 0.28 -22.25
CA GLN A 36 7.40 -0.35 -21.26
C GLN A 36 8.30 0.68 -20.57
N GLN A 37 8.63 1.79 -21.24
CA GLN A 37 9.34 2.94 -20.69
C GLN A 37 8.61 3.63 -19.53
N SER A 38 7.29 3.84 -19.60
CA SER A 38 6.54 4.46 -18.48
C SER A 38 6.38 3.50 -17.30
N LEU A 39 6.39 2.18 -17.56
CA LEU A 39 6.44 1.16 -16.52
C LEU A 39 7.84 1.11 -15.87
N GLU A 40 8.91 1.27 -16.65
CA GLU A 40 10.29 1.27 -16.16
C GLU A 40 10.63 2.55 -15.39
N GLU A 41 10.19 3.72 -15.87
CA GLU A 41 10.29 4.99 -15.14
C GLU A 41 9.45 4.97 -13.85
N ALA A 42 8.26 4.36 -13.87
CA ALA A 42 7.49 4.12 -12.66
C ALA A 42 8.21 3.14 -11.72
N ARG A 43 8.85 2.08 -12.23
CA ARG A 43 9.66 1.13 -11.45
C ARG A 43 10.90 1.77 -10.85
N GLU A 44 11.57 2.69 -11.55
CA GLU A 44 12.68 3.46 -11.00
C GLU A 44 12.22 4.40 -9.89
N ARG A 45 11.08 5.08 -10.06
CA ARG A 45 10.51 6.00 -9.06
C ARG A 45 9.90 5.28 -7.84
N PHE A 46 9.32 4.09 -8.02
CA PHE A 46 8.82 3.23 -6.93
C PHE A 46 9.90 2.29 -6.37
N GLY A 47 11.08 2.25 -7.00
CA GLY A 47 12.21 1.38 -6.64
C GLY A 47 13.14 1.99 -5.61
N THR A 48 12.93 3.24 -5.18
CA THR A 48 13.74 3.85 -4.12
C THR A 48 13.38 3.20 -2.79
N LYS A 49 14.11 2.14 -2.45
CA LYS A 49 14.03 1.45 -1.17
C LYS A 49 14.24 2.48 -0.05
N VAL A 50 13.16 2.82 0.64
CA VAL A 50 13.17 3.85 1.69
C VAL A 50 13.82 3.33 2.97
N ILE A 51 13.56 2.06 3.28
CA ILE A 51 14.07 1.38 4.47
C ILE A 51 14.73 0.05 4.09
N ASP A 52 15.82 -0.28 4.77
CA ASP A 52 16.53 -1.54 4.65
C ASP A 52 16.41 -2.34 5.94
N PHE A 53 15.78 -3.51 5.86
CA PHE A 53 15.74 -4.43 6.98
C PHE A 53 17.14 -5.03 7.19
N LYS A 54 17.78 -4.72 8.31
CA LYS A 54 19.13 -5.19 8.60
C LYS A 54 19.10 -6.57 9.24
N GLU A 55 18.53 -6.63 10.44
CA GLU A 55 18.61 -7.84 11.25
C GLU A 55 17.53 -7.90 12.33
N LEU A 56 17.30 -9.13 12.82
CA LEU A 56 16.52 -9.41 14.01
C LEU A 56 17.45 -9.96 15.08
N PHE A 57 17.45 -9.30 16.23
CA PHE A 57 18.21 -9.74 17.38
C PHE A 57 17.26 -10.23 18.48
N PRO A 58 17.22 -11.53 18.80
CA PRO A 58 16.42 -12.03 19.91
C PRO A 58 16.99 -11.53 21.24
N VAL A 59 16.23 -10.68 21.94
CA VAL A 59 16.66 -10.08 23.22
C VAL A 59 16.31 -11.01 24.39
N SER A 60 15.17 -11.71 24.31
CA SER A 60 14.77 -12.71 25.30
C SER A 60 13.85 -13.75 24.66
N SER A 61 13.46 -14.78 25.43
CA SER A 61 12.46 -15.78 24.98
C SER A 61 11.10 -15.17 24.58
N THR A 62 10.83 -13.91 24.92
CA THR A 62 9.56 -13.22 24.62
C THR A 62 9.76 -11.87 23.92
N SER A 63 10.99 -11.55 23.50
CA SER A 63 11.27 -10.26 22.86
C SER A 63 12.34 -10.33 21.78
N VAL A 64 12.11 -9.57 20.71
CA VAL A 64 13.00 -9.48 19.55
C VAL A 64 13.20 -8.01 19.21
N ARG A 65 14.45 -7.60 19.06
CA ARG A 65 14.83 -6.30 18.54
C ARG A 65 14.93 -6.37 17.03
N VAL A 66 14.15 -5.53 16.37
CA VAL A 66 14.17 -5.34 14.92
C VAL A 66 15.07 -4.14 14.62
N ILE A 67 16.02 -4.31 13.70
CA ILE A 67 16.98 -3.27 13.32
C ILE A 67 16.86 -3.02 11.82
N TRP A 68 16.81 -1.75 11.44
CA TRP A 68 16.69 -1.31 10.05
C TRP A 68 17.52 -0.04 9.82
N ASP A 69 17.90 0.19 8.57
CA ASP A 69 18.48 1.46 8.14
C ASP A 69 17.50 2.23 7.26
N VAL A 70 17.62 3.55 7.28
CA VAL A 70 16.86 4.46 6.41
C VAL A 70 17.82 4.90 5.30
N LEU A 71 17.51 4.56 4.04
CA LEU A 71 18.47 4.68 2.94
C LEU A 71 18.42 6.05 2.24
N SER A 72 17.23 6.63 2.06
CA SER A 72 17.01 7.99 1.54
C SER A 72 15.56 8.39 1.79
N SER A 73 15.27 9.70 1.74
CA SER A 73 13.94 10.30 2.00
C SER A 73 13.36 10.10 3.41
N ALA A 74 14.20 9.95 4.44
CA ALA A 74 13.77 9.95 5.86
C ALA A 74 12.89 11.16 6.24
N GLU A 75 13.09 12.29 5.55
CA GLU A 75 12.31 13.52 5.74
C GLU A 75 10.82 13.38 5.36
N TRP A 76 10.47 12.39 4.53
CA TRP A 76 9.08 12.11 4.11
C TRP A 76 8.49 10.90 4.83
N VAL A 77 9.29 10.17 5.59
CA VAL A 77 8.86 8.97 6.32
C VAL A 77 8.38 9.38 7.71
N GLU A 78 7.07 9.27 7.92
CA GLU A 78 6.47 9.55 9.23
C GLU A 78 6.67 8.38 10.20
N GLY A 79 6.73 7.15 9.67
CA GLY A 79 7.01 5.97 10.48
C GLY A 79 7.02 4.67 9.70
N ILE A 80 7.10 3.57 10.46
CA ILE A 80 7.09 2.20 9.94
C ILE A 80 6.07 1.38 10.71
N TYR A 81 5.33 0.55 9.99
CA TYR A 81 4.58 -0.56 10.55
C TYR A 81 5.47 -1.80 10.67
N VAL A 82 5.72 -2.21 11.90
CA VAL A 82 6.33 -3.52 12.23
C VAL A 82 5.19 -4.53 12.28
N ARG A 83 5.07 -5.36 11.25
CA ARG A 83 4.10 -6.45 11.19
C ARG A 83 4.76 -7.75 11.62
N PHE A 84 4.06 -8.52 12.45
CA PHE A 84 4.56 -9.81 12.92
C PHE A 84 3.45 -10.84 13.09
N ARG A 85 3.76 -12.10 12.81
CA ARG A 85 2.83 -13.22 13.05
C ARG A 85 3.55 -14.45 13.56
N ASP A 86 2.83 -15.23 14.34
CA ASP A 86 3.28 -16.54 14.81
C ASP A 86 3.03 -17.59 13.72
N LEU A 87 4.09 -18.24 13.25
CA LEU A 87 4.02 -19.30 12.25
C LEU A 87 3.58 -20.65 12.83
N SER A 88 3.77 -20.85 14.13
CA SER A 88 3.46 -22.10 14.82
C SER A 88 1.99 -22.18 15.22
N GLY A 89 1.32 -21.04 15.42
CA GLY A 89 -0.05 -20.95 15.91
C GLY A 89 -1.16 -21.11 14.85
N GLY A 90 -0.83 -21.31 13.58
CA GLY A 90 -1.81 -21.44 12.48
C GLY A 90 -2.59 -20.17 12.15
N SER A 91 -2.33 -19.06 12.86
CA SER A 91 -2.96 -17.78 12.60
C SER A 91 -2.32 -17.11 11.39
N GLN A 92 -3.12 -16.79 10.38
CA GLN A 92 -2.69 -15.99 9.23
C GLN A 92 -2.76 -14.48 9.52
N ILE A 93 -3.19 -14.09 10.72
CA ILE A 93 -3.42 -12.69 11.08
C ILE A 93 -2.10 -12.08 11.55
N TYR A 94 -1.67 -11.02 10.86
CA TYR A 94 -0.54 -10.22 11.28
C TYR A 94 -0.97 -9.25 12.38
N ASN A 95 -0.21 -9.24 13.47
CA ASN A 95 -0.20 -8.13 14.40
C ASN A 95 0.62 -7.00 13.80
N MET A 96 0.27 -5.76 14.15
CA MET A 96 0.92 -4.58 13.62
C MET A 96 1.27 -3.64 14.77
N MET A 97 2.48 -3.13 14.74
CA MET A 97 2.93 -2.08 15.64
C MET A 97 3.40 -0.87 14.84
N THR A 98 3.00 0.32 15.26
CA THR A 98 3.43 1.57 14.64
C THR A 98 4.65 2.09 15.37
N VAL A 99 5.74 2.34 14.64
CA VAL A 99 6.94 3.01 15.14
C VAL A 99 7.09 4.32 14.38
N MET A 100 6.96 5.44 15.09
CA MET A 100 7.14 6.76 14.50
C MET A 100 8.63 7.02 14.27
N MET A 101 8.95 7.63 13.14
CA MET A 101 10.29 8.07 12.80
C MET A 101 10.37 9.58 12.84
N ASN A 102 11.06 10.11 13.84
CA ASN A 102 11.37 11.54 13.87
C ASN A 102 12.72 11.73 13.17
N ASN A 103 12.69 12.20 11.93
CA ASN A 103 13.87 12.55 11.14
C ASN A 103 14.84 11.36 10.89
N GLY A 104 14.31 10.15 10.72
CA GLY A 104 15.11 8.95 10.46
C GLY A 104 15.60 8.19 11.70
N GLU A 105 15.20 8.61 12.91
CA GLU A 105 15.37 7.86 14.15
C GLU A 105 13.99 7.50 14.75
N PRO A 106 13.84 6.33 15.40
CA PRO A 106 14.84 5.33 15.72
C PRO A 106 15.10 4.31 14.59
N LYS A 107 16.32 3.74 14.55
CA LYS A 107 16.75 2.66 13.64
C LYS A 107 16.50 1.25 14.16
N SER A 108 15.94 1.15 15.38
CA SER A 108 15.61 -0.14 15.97
C SER A 108 14.42 -0.04 16.89
N TYR A 109 13.72 -1.15 17.05
CA TYR A 109 12.60 -1.27 17.96
C TYR A 109 12.57 -2.65 18.60
N THR A 110 12.32 -2.71 19.92
CA THR A 110 12.24 -3.98 20.65
C THR A 110 10.78 -4.37 20.81
N LEU A 111 10.36 -5.40 20.10
CA LEU A 111 9.04 -5.99 20.24
C LEU A 111 9.03 -6.96 21.42
N ALA A 112 8.08 -6.78 22.35
CA ALA A 112 7.88 -7.62 23.52
C ALA A 112 6.59 -8.45 23.42
N ASN A 113 6.35 -9.30 24.42
CA ASN A 113 5.15 -10.14 24.55
C ASN A 113 4.97 -11.19 23.44
N LEU A 114 6.09 -11.67 22.87
CA LEU A 114 6.10 -12.82 21.98
C LEU A 114 5.97 -14.13 22.77
N ARG A 115 5.40 -15.17 22.15
CA ARG A 115 5.34 -16.50 22.73
C ARG A 115 6.72 -17.15 22.67
N LYS A 116 7.09 -17.79 23.78
CA LYS A 116 8.36 -18.51 23.89
C LYS A 116 8.40 -19.69 22.95
N TYR A 117 9.57 -19.94 22.37
CA TYR A 117 9.86 -21.12 21.53
C TYR A 117 9.01 -21.22 20.25
N ASN A 118 8.49 -20.09 19.75
CA ASN A 118 7.71 -20.03 18.51
C ASN A 118 8.49 -19.35 17.39
N LYS A 119 8.19 -19.72 16.14
CA LYS A 119 8.73 -19.07 14.96
C LYS A 119 7.84 -17.89 14.57
N TYR A 120 8.46 -16.77 14.21
CA TYR A 120 7.77 -15.55 13.83
C TYR A 120 8.25 -15.06 12.47
N ASP A 121 7.32 -14.58 11.65
CA ASP A 121 7.63 -13.76 10.48
C ASP A 121 7.54 -12.29 10.86
N PHE A 122 8.47 -11.47 10.36
CA PHE A 122 8.47 -10.02 10.53
C PHE A 122 8.52 -9.33 9.17
N PHE A 123 7.72 -8.27 9.03
CA PHE A 123 7.72 -7.39 7.86
C PHE A 123 7.73 -5.94 8.31
N LEU A 124 8.55 -5.14 7.65
CA LEU A 124 8.56 -3.68 7.84
C LEU A 124 7.88 -3.03 6.65
N VAL A 125 6.91 -2.16 6.92
CA VAL A 125 6.21 -1.39 5.89
C VAL A 125 6.32 0.09 6.25
N PRO A 126 7.15 0.87 5.54
CA PRO A 126 7.22 2.30 5.77
C PRO A 126 5.91 2.97 5.33
N PHE A 127 5.53 4.06 6.00
CA PHE A 127 4.44 4.92 5.56
C PHE A 127 4.87 6.38 5.58
N ILE A 128 4.32 7.13 4.64
CA ILE A 128 4.59 8.55 4.44
C ILE A 128 3.35 9.35 4.80
N CYS A 129 3.53 10.52 5.39
CA CYS A 129 2.43 11.47 5.54
C CYS A 129 2.16 12.10 4.17
N ARG A 130 0.92 12.06 3.69
CA ARG A 130 0.52 12.86 2.52
C ARG A 130 0.25 14.27 3.02
N VAL A 131 1.17 15.19 2.72
CA VAL A 131 0.94 16.64 2.86
C VAL A 131 -0.03 17.10 1.78
#